data_AF-A0A2I0PM50-F1
#
_entry.id   AF-A0A2I0PM50-F1
#
_cell.length_a   1.000
_cell.length_b   1.000
_cell.length_c   1.000
_cell.angle_alpha   90.00
_cell.angle_beta   90.00
_cell.angle_gamma   90.00
#
_symmetry.space_group_name_H-M   'P 1'
#
loop_
_entity.id
_entity.type
_entity.pdbx_description
1 polymer ?
#
loop_
_entity_poly.entity_id
_entity_poly.type
_entity_poly.pdbx_seq_one_letter_code
_entity_poly.pdbx_strand_id
1 'polypeptide(L)' 'MEKIECTSCKQEIPLVETYVKFECPECEEIIYRCQKCRTFGHIYTCKCGFQGP' A
#
# COMPACT_ATOMS: atom_id res chain seq x y z
N MET A 1 -8.75 1.90 -17.52
CA MET A 1 -7.85 1.09 -16.68
C MET A 1 -7.86 1.71 -15.30
N GLU A 2 -8.41 1.01 -14.31
CA GLU A 2 -8.32 1.43 -12.92
C GLU A 2 -6.85 1.38 -12.49
N LYS A 3 -6.33 2.50 -12.00
CA LYS A 3 -4.96 2.66 -11.52
C LYS A 3 -4.99 2.61 -10.00
N ILE A 4 -4.30 1.64 -9.41
CA ILE A 4 -4.16 1.51 -7.95
C ILE A 4 -2.75 1.93 -7.60
N GLU A 5 -2.56 2.82 -6.62
CA GLU A 5 -1.23 3.29 -6.22
C GLU A 5 -0.80 2.63 -4.91
N CYS A 6 0.45 2.15 -4.86
CA CYS A 6 1.01 1.57 -3.65
C CYS A 6 1.39 2.65 -2.63
N THR A 7 0.91 2.56 -1.40
CA THR A 7 1.20 3.52 -0.33
C THR A 7 2.68 3.49 0.12
N SER A 8 3.39 2.36 -0.06
CA SER A 8 4.82 2.25 0.28
C SER A 8 5.74 2.92 -0.74
N CYS A 9 5.62 2.55 -2.02
CA CYS A 9 6.54 3.02 -3.07
C CYS A 9 5.97 4.15 -3.94
N LYS A 10 4.70 4.50 -3.77
CA LYS A 10 3.97 5.49 -4.59
C LYS A 10 4.02 5.18 -6.09
N GLN A 11 4.16 3.90 -6.43
CA GLN A 11 4.11 3.43 -7.81
C GLN A 11 2.73 2.87 -8.11
N GLU A 12 2.31 3.04 -9.36
CA GLU A 12 1.12 2.38 -9.89
C GLU A 12 1.31 0.87 -9.86
N ILE A 13 0.36 0.18 -9.25
CA ILE A 13 0.27 -1.27 -9.21
C ILE A 13 -0.45 -1.71 -10.50
N PRO A 14 0.23 -2.48 -11.37
CA PRO A 14 -0.43 -3.08 -12.52
C PRO A 14 -1.56 -4.00 -12.06
N LEU A 15 -2.71 -3.98 -12.74
CA LEU A 15 -3.83 -4.89 -12.45
C LEU A 15 -3.46 -6.39 -12.59
N VAL A 16 -2.34 -6.69 -13.26
CA VAL A 16 -1.78 -8.04 -13.39
C VAL A 16 -0.93 -8.46 -12.18
N GLU A 17 -0.49 -7.51 -11.34
CA GLU A 17 0.29 -7.81 -10.14
C GLU A 17 -0.63 -8.03 -8.94
N THR A 18 -0.22 -8.94 -8.04
CA THR A 18 -0.94 -9.15 -6.78
C THR A 18 -0.70 -7.99 -5.82
N TYR A 19 -1.79 -7.47 -5.24
CA TYR A 19 -1.75 -6.43 -4.22
C TYR A 19 -2.69 -6.77 -3.08
N VAL A 20 -2.47 -6.12 -1.94
CA VAL A 20 -3.40 -6.17 -0.80
C VAL A 20 -4.00 -4.81 -0.58
N LYS A 21 -5.26 -4.82 -0.16
CA LYS A 21 -5.96 -3.66 0.38
C LYS A 21 -6.34 -3.97 1.82
N PHE A 22 -6.08 -3.04 2.71
CA PHE A 22 -6.47 -3.15 4.12
C PHE A 22 -6.68 -1.74 4.68
N GLU A 23 -7.42 -1.65 5.78
CA GLU A 23 -7.69 -0.39 6.45
C GLU A 23 -6.58 -0.06 7.44
N CYS A 24 -6.20 1.21 7.52
CA CYS A 24 -5.24 1.69 8.51
C CYS A 24 -5.80 1.45 9.92
N PRO A 25 -5.01 0.89 10.87
CA PRO A 25 -5.49 0.68 12.23
C PRO A 25 -5.78 1.98 13.01
N GLU A 26 -5.21 3.12 12.58
CA GLU A 26 -5.36 4.40 13.28
C GLU A 26 -6.46 5.30 12.70
N CYS A 27 -6.68 5.26 11.38
CA CYS A 27 -7.57 6.20 10.70
C CYS A 27 -8.50 5.55 9.66
N GLU A 28 -8.51 4.23 9.59
CA GLU A 28 -9.38 3.43 8.72
C GLU A 28 -9.23 3.75 7.21
N GLU A 29 -8.16 4.44 6.83
CA GLU A 29 -7.90 4.76 5.42
C GLU A 29 -7.50 3.49 4.66
N ILE A 30 -7.98 3.35 3.43
CA ILE A 30 -7.65 2.19 2.59
C ILE A 30 -6.20 2.33 2.11
N ILE A 31 -5.37 1.40 2.54
CA ILE A 31 -3.97 1.28 2.16
C ILE A 31 -3.83 0.16 1.12
N TYR A 32 -3.16 0.49 0.02
CA TYR A 32 -2.83 -0.48 -1.02
C TYR A 32 -1.34 -0.77 -0.99
N ARG A 33 -0.97 -2.05 -0.96
CA ARG A 33 0.45 -2.45 -1.00
C ARG A 33 0.70 -3.48 -2.08
N CYS A 34 1.67 -3.17 -2.94
CA CYS A 34 2.13 -4.08 -3.98
C CYS A 34 2.90 -5.27 -3.37
N GLN A 35 2.91 -6.39 -4.09
CA GLN A 35 3.65 -7.58 -3.67
C GLN A 35 5.13 -7.28 -3.38
N LYS A 36 5.80 -6.49 -4.23
CA LYS A 36 7.22 -6.15 -4.05
C LYS A 36 7.49 -5.51 -2.69
N CYS A 37 6.75 -4.45 -2.35
CA CYS A 37 6.91 -3.76 -1.06
C CYS A 37 6.65 -4.68 0.13
N ARG A 38 5.70 -5.61 0.01
CA ARG A 38 5.44 -6.62 1.05
C ARG A 38 6.58 -7.65 1.15
N THR A 39 7.10 -8.14 0.03
CA THR A 39 8.21 -9.09 -0.02
C THR A 39 9.50 -8.50 0.55
N PHE A 40 9.77 -7.22 0.27
CA PHE A 40 10.95 -6.51 0.76
C PHE A 40 10.74 -5.86 2.15
N GLY A 41 9.52 -5.90 2.72
CA GLY A 41 9.24 -5.28 4.03
C GLY A 41 9.36 -3.76 4.04
N HIS A 42 9.01 -3.08 2.94
CA HIS A 42 9.10 -1.63 2.84
C HIS A 42 8.07 -0.93 3.72
N ILE A 43 8.53 -0.14 4.68
CA ILE A 43 7.66 0.64 5.56
C ILE A 43 6.69 1.50 4.72
N TYR A 44 5.39 1.37 4.97
CA TYR A 44 4.38 2.27 4.43
C TYR A 44 4.08 3.37 5.44
N THR A 45 3.84 4.59 4.94
CA THR A 45 3.39 5.71 5.77
C THR A 45 1.96 6.05 5.36
N CYS A 46 1.02 5.87 6.28
CA CYS A 46 -0.36 6.31 6.09
C CYS A 46 -0.48 7.83 6.21
N LYS A 47 -1.54 8.43 5.67
CA LYS A 47 -1.77 9.88 5.76
C LYS A 47 -1.95 10.39 7.19
N CYS A 48 -2.40 9.55 8.12
CA CYS A 48 -2.48 9.89 9.53
C CYS A 48 -1.10 9.98 10.22
N GLY A 49 -0.02 9.59 9.54
CA GLY A 49 1.34 9.54 10.10
C GLY A 49 1.75 8.18 10.64
N PHE A 50 0.85 7.19 10.65
CA PHE A 50 1.18 5.82 11.05
C PHE A 50 2.20 5.20 10.07
N GLN A 51 3.26 4.61 10.63
CA GLN A 51 4.29 3.88 9.88
C GLN A 51 4.23 2.40 10.22
N GLY A 52 3.92 1.57 9.23
CA GLY A 52 3.84 0.12 9.38
C GLY A 52 4.77 -0.61 8.42
N PRO A 53 5.25 -1.83 8.75
CA PRO A 53 6.06 -2.65 7.86
C PRO A 53 5.25 -3.20 6.68
#